data_AF-A0A8H6SY96-F1
#
_entry.id   AF-A0A8H6SY96-F1
#
_cell.length_a   1.000
_cell.length_b   1.000
_cell.length_c   1.000
_cell.angle_alpha   90.00
_cell.angle_beta   90.00
_cell.angle_gamma   90.00
#
_symmetry.space_group_name_H-M   'P 1'
#
loop_
_entity.id
_entity.type
_entity.pdbx_description
1 polymer ?
#
loop_
_entity_poly.entity_id
_entity_poly.type
_entity_poly.pdbx_seq_one_letter_code
_entity_poly.pdbx_strand_id
1 'polypeptide(L)'
;MLSARLAVLAAAAAVVSSQSAFSLAPAPQASQDSSNAAGLASTSNDGAASFTDVSSIFDTANIVQQKQGAPSNSPPTGQVAATTVTAVDGQLVNATVPNIGSRAYASRARRSADDYEMLFEGAPAGQADAAVFGTAFLTWALVPNDTYASGLDACMDECDSTNGCVFVNMYRQVNNPLYDFELPEQSNLKCVLYGKSFMLAEKTDWGTDSLLPSMHIEESSGYAVRSVADPETPEGYEFVFGPIKAATQAAGYMGFVFLDQYNVSACAAMCSSRGVDPKGGVCQFFNIWTAEVNGTQKTYTCSMYYLPTDASTATNTGQGNLTVANSRGYSRIQYILNGGFEQYVCSNGDIFCFSTSAPNWIGISPFGGFEDATIFHYAPYAHTGNGSALLGCAYGTDTQMGVLQTTAPIAKLDIGRTYLLNFFHWSGYSGQQVEKNAIVSVWWGNTWLGNITGYEAPYTYHEYPVVAGKNNTITFIGGRAPAYSFLDDVGLFML
;
A
#
# COMPACT_ATOMS: atom_id res chain seq x y z
N MET A 1 -21.55 81.74 44.92
CA MET A 1 -20.16 82.21 44.69
C MET A 1 -19.28 80.99 44.45
N LEU A 2 -18.64 80.95 43.27
CA LEU A 2 -17.49 80.15 42.80
C LEU A 2 -17.51 78.61 43.04
N SER A 3 -17.72 77.74 42.05
CA SER A 3 -16.92 77.46 40.83
C SER A 3 -15.57 76.80 41.11
N ALA A 4 -15.42 75.50 40.77
CA ALA A 4 -14.40 74.97 39.84
C ALA A 4 -14.14 73.44 39.99
N ARG A 5 -14.39 72.72 38.89
CA ARG A 5 -13.55 71.67 38.23
C ARG A 5 -12.93 70.54 39.07
N LEU A 6 -13.25 69.28 38.72
CA LEU A 6 -12.39 68.44 37.85
C LEU A 6 -13.15 67.16 37.44
N ALA A 7 -13.32 66.96 36.13
CA ALA A 7 -13.75 65.72 35.52
C ALA A 7 -12.50 64.86 35.23
N VAL A 8 -12.52 63.57 35.60
CA VAL A 8 -11.48 62.61 35.24
C VAL A 8 -11.95 61.81 34.04
N LEU A 9 -11.21 61.96 32.93
CA LEU A 9 -11.34 61.25 31.68
C LEU A 9 -11.14 59.73 31.87
N ALA A 10 -12.04 58.95 31.28
CA ALA A 10 -11.76 57.58 30.85
C ALA A 10 -11.29 57.62 29.39
N ALA A 11 -10.01 57.34 29.16
CA ALA A 11 -9.46 57.07 27.83
C ALA A 11 -8.17 56.24 27.98
N ALA A 12 -8.32 54.91 28.04
CA ALA A 12 -7.22 54.00 27.75
C ALA A 12 -7.33 53.60 26.28
N ALA A 13 -6.32 54.02 25.52
CA ALA A 13 -6.19 53.80 24.10
C ALA A 13 -6.02 52.31 23.77
N ALA A 14 -6.91 51.79 22.92
CA ALA A 14 -6.64 50.58 22.16
C ALA A 14 -5.66 50.95 21.03
N VAL A 15 -4.39 50.58 21.20
CA VAL A 15 -3.43 50.55 20.08
C VAL A 15 -3.73 49.29 19.30
N VAL A 16 -4.56 49.41 18.26
CA VAL A 16 -4.68 48.41 17.22
C VAL A 16 -3.41 48.48 16.38
N SER A 17 -2.51 47.52 16.55
CA SER A 17 -1.42 47.30 15.61
C SER A 17 -2.00 46.74 14.32
N SER A 18 -2.33 47.62 13.37
CA SER A 18 -2.53 47.24 11.98
C SER A 18 -1.16 46.86 11.39
N GLN A 19 -0.79 45.59 11.47
CA GLN A 19 0.25 45.06 10.60
C GLN A 19 -0.35 44.97 9.20
N SER A 20 0.00 45.95 8.37
CA SER A 20 -0.12 45.82 6.93
C SER A 20 0.73 44.62 6.52
N ALA A 21 0.11 43.54 6.05
CA ALA A 21 0.81 42.46 5.38
C ALA A 21 1.44 43.06 4.12
N PHE A 22 2.71 43.43 4.20
CA PHE A 22 3.49 43.73 3.01
C PHE A 22 3.68 42.40 2.28
N SER A 23 3.07 42.29 1.10
CA SER A 23 3.48 41.35 0.06
C SER A 23 4.87 41.78 -0.43
N LEU A 24 5.88 41.58 0.41
CA LEU A 24 7.26 41.56 -0.04
C LEU A 24 7.49 40.16 -0.58
N ALA A 25 7.82 40.08 -1.86
CA ALA A 25 8.38 38.85 -2.42
C ALA A 25 9.55 38.40 -1.52
N PRO A 26 9.74 37.08 -1.32
CA PRO A 26 10.89 36.56 -0.57
C PRO A 26 12.19 37.16 -1.11
N ALA A 27 13.24 37.14 -0.28
CA ALA A 27 14.54 37.75 -0.58
C ALA A 27 14.87 37.65 -2.08
N PRO A 28 15.23 38.77 -2.75
CA PRO A 28 15.48 38.75 -4.18
C PRO A 28 16.46 37.62 -4.48
N GLN A 29 16.03 36.68 -5.32
CA GLN A 29 16.84 35.56 -5.78
C GLN A 29 18.22 36.10 -6.13
N ALA A 30 19.26 35.62 -5.46
CA ALA A 30 20.62 36.10 -5.68
C ALA A 30 20.91 35.98 -7.18
N SER A 31 20.99 37.14 -7.87
CA SER A 31 21.10 37.32 -9.32
C SER A 31 21.02 36.02 -10.14
N GLN A 32 19.82 35.67 -10.63
CA GLN A 32 19.65 34.49 -11.48
C GLN A 32 20.63 34.52 -12.66
N ASP A 33 21.32 33.40 -12.85
CA ASP A 33 21.61 32.91 -14.19
C ASP A 33 20.25 32.50 -14.78
N SER A 34 19.73 33.27 -15.72
CA SER A 34 18.35 33.18 -16.26
C SER A 34 17.99 31.83 -16.91
N SER A 35 18.94 30.89 -16.97
CA SER A 35 18.79 29.51 -17.42
C SER A 35 18.20 28.57 -16.37
N ASN A 36 18.26 28.89 -15.06
CA ASN A 36 17.82 28.00 -13.98
C ASN A 36 16.37 28.22 -13.50
N ALA A 37 15.73 29.33 -13.90
CA ALA A 37 14.32 29.59 -13.61
C ALA A 37 13.36 28.53 -14.23
N ALA A 38 13.83 27.83 -15.27
CA ALA A 38 13.07 26.75 -15.92
C ALA A 38 12.91 25.49 -15.05
N GLY A 39 13.71 25.35 -13.98
CA GLY A 39 13.56 24.25 -13.00
C GLY A 39 12.61 24.56 -11.84
N LEU A 40 12.09 25.79 -11.76
CA LEU A 40 11.12 26.29 -10.77
C LEU A 40 9.67 26.19 -11.26
N ALA A 41 9.46 25.71 -12.49
CA ALA A 41 8.15 25.25 -12.85
C ALA A 41 7.83 24.12 -11.89
N SER A 42 6.94 24.39 -10.94
CA SER A 42 6.01 23.42 -10.40
C SER A 42 5.91 22.31 -11.44
N THR A 43 6.38 21.11 -11.09
CA THR A 43 5.82 19.92 -11.70
C THR A 43 4.37 19.84 -11.24
N SER A 44 3.57 20.88 -11.54
CA SER A 44 2.18 20.77 -11.88
C SER A 44 2.08 19.45 -12.60
N ASN A 45 1.28 18.57 -12.01
CA ASN A 45 1.19 17.15 -12.29
C ASN A 45 0.82 16.80 -13.75
N ASP A 46 0.99 17.73 -14.68
CA ASP A 46 0.75 17.68 -16.12
C ASP A 46 1.84 16.94 -16.88
N GLY A 47 2.94 16.57 -16.25
CA GLY A 47 3.83 15.51 -16.72
C GLY A 47 3.17 14.15 -16.55
N ALA A 48 2.03 13.93 -17.22
CA ALA A 48 1.14 12.76 -17.22
C ALA A 48 1.42 11.83 -16.03
N ALA A 49 0.80 12.10 -14.88
CA ALA A 49 0.74 11.10 -13.82
C ALA A 49 0.37 9.76 -14.47
N SER A 50 1.14 8.71 -14.19
CA SER A 50 0.88 7.39 -14.76
C SER A 50 -0.52 6.98 -14.34
N PHE A 51 -1.38 6.76 -15.33
CA PHE A 51 -2.69 6.15 -15.13
C PHE A 51 -2.55 4.63 -15.18
N THR A 52 -3.54 3.92 -14.66
CA THR A 52 -3.56 2.46 -14.66
C THR A 52 -3.45 1.92 -16.09
N ASP A 53 -2.42 1.13 -16.33
CA ASP A 53 -2.18 0.47 -17.62
C ASP A 53 -3.05 -0.80 -17.75
N VAL A 54 -4.33 -0.57 -18.07
CA VAL A 54 -5.32 -1.64 -18.25
C VAL A 54 -4.98 -2.55 -19.42
N SER A 55 -4.29 -2.03 -20.45
CA SER A 55 -3.92 -2.84 -21.62
C SER A 55 -2.82 -3.84 -21.28
N SER A 56 -1.77 -3.43 -20.57
CA SER A 56 -0.73 -4.36 -20.09
C SER A 56 -1.30 -5.43 -19.17
N ILE A 57 -2.21 -5.06 -18.26
CA ILE A 57 -2.91 -6.02 -17.39
C ILE A 57 -3.70 -7.02 -18.24
N PHE A 58 -4.46 -6.55 -19.22
CA PHE A 58 -5.25 -7.40 -20.11
C PHE A 58 -4.40 -8.39 -20.89
N ASP A 59 -3.34 -7.91 -21.54
CA ASP A 59 -2.45 -8.74 -22.35
C ASP A 59 -1.75 -9.80 -21.50
N THR A 60 -1.32 -9.43 -20.29
CA THR A 60 -0.68 -10.35 -19.35
C THR A 60 -1.66 -11.39 -18.82
N ALA A 61 -2.90 -11.00 -18.52
CA ALA A 61 -3.93 -11.92 -18.03
C ALA A 61 -4.31 -13.00 -19.06
N ASN A 62 -4.11 -12.72 -20.35
CA ASN A 62 -4.34 -13.69 -21.43
C ASN A 62 -3.24 -14.76 -21.53
N ILE A 63 -2.03 -14.48 -21.05
CA ILE A 63 -0.89 -15.41 -21.15
C ILE A 63 -0.56 -16.11 -19.83
N VAL A 64 -0.98 -15.57 -18.68
CA VAL A 64 -0.70 -16.17 -17.38
C VAL A 64 -1.49 -17.47 -17.18
N GLN A 65 -0.83 -18.49 -16.63
CA GLN A 65 -1.43 -19.77 -16.29
C GLN A 65 -1.21 -20.04 -14.80
N GLN A 66 -2.28 -19.94 -14.00
CA GLN A 66 -2.22 -20.13 -12.55
C GLN A 66 -3.03 -21.34 -12.07
N LYS A 67 -3.53 -22.16 -13.00
CA LYS A 67 -4.28 -23.36 -12.64
C LYS A 67 -3.34 -24.40 -12.04
N GLN A 68 -3.74 -24.95 -10.90
CA GLN A 68 -3.03 -25.99 -10.18
C GLN A 68 -4.04 -26.97 -9.54
N GLY A 69 -3.54 -28.14 -9.17
CA GLY A 69 -4.27 -29.19 -8.47
C GLY A 69 -3.31 -29.95 -7.57
N ALA A 70 -3.84 -30.88 -6.77
CA ALA A 70 -3.00 -31.73 -5.94
C ALA A 70 -2.10 -32.60 -6.84
N PRO A 71 -0.79 -32.68 -6.57
CA PRO A 71 0.09 -33.56 -7.34
C PRO A 71 -0.41 -35.01 -7.34
N SER A 72 -0.21 -35.68 -8.46
CA SER A 72 -0.71 -37.05 -8.69
C SER A 72 -0.04 -38.08 -7.78
N ASN A 73 1.26 -37.94 -7.52
CA ASN A 73 2.09 -38.91 -6.82
C ASN A 73 3.14 -38.26 -5.89
N SER A 74 2.69 -37.48 -4.91
CA SER A 74 3.52 -36.95 -3.83
C SER A 74 2.78 -37.02 -2.50
N PRO A 75 3.47 -37.00 -1.33
CA PRO A 75 2.81 -36.85 -0.04
C PRO A 75 2.21 -35.44 0.13
N PRO A 76 1.18 -35.26 0.99
CA PRO A 76 0.68 -33.95 1.35
C PRO A 76 1.73 -33.20 2.15
N THR A 77 1.88 -31.90 1.88
CA THR A 77 2.85 -31.06 2.61
C THR A 77 2.31 -30.57 3.95
N GLY A 78 0.97 -30.60 4.15
CA GLY A 78 0.30 -30.04 5.32
C GLY A 78 0.49 -28.53 5.49
N GLN A 79 1.12 -27.85 4.51
CA GLN A 79 1.41 -26.43 4.55
C GLN A 79 0.67 -25.75 3.42
N VAL A 80 -0.03 -24.67 3.75
CA VAL A 80 -0.61 -23.76 2.76
C VAL A 80 0.51 -23.19 1.91
N ALA A 81 0.42 -23.38 0.60
CA ALA A 81 1.37 -22.81 -0.34
C ALA A 81 1.48 -21.29 -0.13
N ALA A 82 2.71 -20.79 -0.05
CA ALA A 82 2.95 -19.37 -0.05
C ALA A 82 2.34 -18.76 -1.33
N THR A 83 1.79 -17.54 -1.24
CA THR A 83 1.26 -16.86 -2.43
C THR A 83 2.38 -16.60 -3.42
N THR A 84 2.16 -16.99 -4.68
CA THR A 84 3.10 -16.82 -5.77
C THR A 84 2.76 -15.55 -6.56
N VAL A 85 3.76 -14.68 -6.72
CA VAL A 85 3.78 -13.65 -7.75
C VAL A 85 4.11 -14.31 -9.07
N THR A 86 3.16 -14.23 -10.00
CA THR A 86 3.23 -14.88 -11.32
C THR A 86 3.52 -13.90 -12.45
N ALA A 87 3.31 -12.61 -12.21
CA ALA A 87 3.72 -11.54 -13.11
C ALA A 87 4.00 -10.25 -12.34
N VAL A 88 4.94 -9.45 -12.84
CA VAL A 88 5.24 -8.08 -12.39
C VAL A 88 5.29 -7.20 -13.63
N ASP A 89 4.40 -6.22 -13.73
CA ASP A 89 4.36 -5.24 -14.82
C ASP A 89 4.42 -5.88 -16.22
N GLY A 90 3.68 -6.98 -16.37
CA GLY A 90 3.56 -7.76 -17.59
C GLY A 90 4.67 -8.77 -17.86
N GLN A 91 5.72 -8.82 -17.04
CA GLN A 91 6.74 -9.86 -17.10
C GLN A 91 6.34 -11.05 -16.23
N LEU A 92 6.27 -12.25 -16.83
CA LEU A 92 5.99 -13.47 -16.07
C LEU A 92 7.16 -13.80 -15.14
N VAL A 93 6.84 -14.11 -13.90
CA VAL A 93 7.82 -14.46 -12.85
C VAL A 93 7.29 -15.64 -12.03
N ASN A 94 8.14 -16.20 -11.16
CA ASN A 94 7.76 -17.23 -10.20
C ASN A 94 8.44 -16.92 -8.85
N ALA A 95 7.98 -15.87 -8.19
CA ALA A 95 8.49 -15.43 -6.90
C ALA A 95 7.44 -15.67 -5.82
N THR A 96 7.85 -16.08 -4.63
CA THR A 96 6.92 -16.30 -3.51
C THR A 96 6.93 -15.11 -2.57
N VAL A 97 5.74 -14.69 -2.12
CA VAL A 97 5.60 -13.76 -0.99
C VAL A 97 5.47 -14.62 0.27
N PRO A 98 6.37 -14.48 1.26
CA PRO A 98 6.21 -15.19 2.52
C PRO A 98 4.84 -14.88 3.13
N ASN A 99 4.25 -15.85 3.82
CA ASN A 99 3.04 -15.62 4.59
C ASN A 99 3.39 -14.75 5.82
N ILE A 100 3.45 -13.43 5.64
CA ILE A 100 3.92 -12.46 6.66
C ILE A 100 2.89 -12.28 7.81
N GLY A 101 1.66 -12.79 7.66
CA GLY A 101 0.54 -12.40 8.52
C GLY A 101 -0.11 -13.47 9.39
N SER A 102 0.32 -14.74 9.37
CA SER A 102 -0.33 -15.75 10.21
C SER A 102 0.25 -15.73 11.62
N ARG A 103 -0.03 -14.67 12.41
CA ARG A 103 -0.19 -14.92 13.86
C ARG A 103 -1.19 -16.05 13.95
N ALA A 104 -0.87 -17.11 14.69
CA ALA A 104 -1.74 -18.27 14.88
C ALA A 104 -3.18 -17.78 15.01
N TYR A 105 -3.97 -17.96 13.96
CA TYR A 105 -5.33 -17.45 13.91
C TYR A 105 -6.01 -18.02 15.16
N ALA A 106 -6.56 -17.14 15.99
CA ALA A 106 -7.46 -17.57 17.06
C ALA A 106 -8.48 -18.48 16.36
N SER A 107 -8.52 -19.76 16.77
CA SER A 107 -9.24 -20.82 16.08
C SER A 107 -10.55 -20.27 15.54
N ARG A 108 -10.68 -20.12 14.20
CA ARG A 108 -11.98 -19.82 13.63
C ARG A 108 -12.94 -20.85 14.20
N ALA A 109 -14.09 -20.40 14.67
CA ALA A 109 -15.12 -21.33 15.12
C ALA A 109 -15.33 -22.32 13.98
N ARG A 110 -15.15 -23.61 14.28
CA ARG A 110 -15.38 -24.70 13.34
C ARG A 110 -16.74 -24.50 12.70
N ARG A 111 -16.78 -24.45 11.37
CA ARG A 111 -18.01 -24.35 10.60
C ARG A 111 -18.77 -25.67 10.73
N SER A 112 -20.10 -25.57 10.73
CA SER A 112 -20.97 -26.73 10.61
C SER A 112 -20.86 -27.29 9.18
N ALA A 113 -21.14 -28.58 8.98
CA ALA A 113 -21.35 -29.13 7.65
C ALA A 113 -22.46 -28.37 6.87
N ASP A 114 -23.44 -27.80 7.58
CA ASP A 114 -24.49 -26.97 6.99
C ASP A 114 -23.98 -25.65 6.39
N ASP A 115 -22.80 -25.18 6.80
CA ASP A 115 -22.16 -23.98 6.25
C ASP A 115 -21.52 -24.24 4.88
N TYR A 116 -21.50 -25.50 4.45
CA TYR A 116 -21.07 -25.90 3.11
C TYR A 116 -22.26 -26.25 2.22
N GLU A 117 -22.08 -26.03 0.93
CA GLU A 117 -22.98 -26.48 -0.12
C GLU A 117 -22.23 -27.32 -1.15
N MET A 118 -22.84 -28.43 -1.55
CA MET A 118 -22.32 -29.26 -2.63
C MET A 118 -22.63 -28.58 -3.96
N LEU A 119 -21.59 -28.26 -4.74
CA LEU A 119 -21.72 -27.62 -6.04
C LEU A 119 -21.80 -28.64 -7.18
N PHE A 120 -21.15 -29.78 -7.01
CA PHE A 120 -21.25 -30.91 -7.93
C PHE A 120 -20.97 -32.23 -7.21
N GLU A 121 -21.62 -33.28 -7.69
CA GLU A 121 -21.45 -34.65 -7.22
C GLU A 121 -20.44 -35.38 -8.11
N GLY A 122 -19.69 -36.31 -7.51
CA GLY A 122 -18.79 -37.21 -8.21
C GLY A 122 -19.51 -38.22 -9.11
N ALA A 123 -18.76 -38.78 -10.06
CA ALA A 123 -19.26 -39.90 -10.85
C ALA A 123 -19.55 -41.12 -9.94
N PRO A 124 -20.45 -42.04 -10.35
CA PRO A 124 -20.70 -43.27 -9.61
C PRO A 124 -19.42 -44.08 -9.39
N ALA A 125 -19.34 -44.77 -8.24
CA ALA A 125 -18.21 -45.64 -7.89
C ALA A 125 -17.80 -46.57 -9.05
N GLY A 126 -16.49 -46.70 -9.30
CA GLY A 126 -15.96 -47.52 -10.40
C GLY A 126 -15.98 -46.85 -11.77
N GLN A 127 -16.40 -45.58 -11.88
CA GLN A 127 -16.30 -44.79 -13.10
C GLN A 127 -15.20 -43.74 -12.98
N ALA A 128 -14.38 -43.65 -14.04
CA ALA A 128 -13.37 -42.62 -14.14
C ALA A 128 -13.99 -41.22 -14.08
N ASP A 129 -13.35 -40.37 -13.30
CA ASP A 129 -13.74 -38.99 -13.03
C ASP A 129 -12.50 -38.08 -13.10
N ALA A 130 -12.70 -36.77 -12.93
CA ALA A 130 -11.63 -35.80 -12.90
C ALA A 130 -11.69 -34.89 -11.66
N ALA A 131 -10.54 -34.53 -11.10
CA ALA A 131 -10.40 -33.51 -10.08
C ALA A 131 -10.45 -32.10 -10.70
N VAL A 132 -10.76 -31.14 -9.83
CA VAL A 132 -10.66 -29.72 -10.14
C VAL A 132 -9.21 -29.37 -10.43
N PHE A 133 -8.98 -28.66 -11.55
CA PHE A 133 -7.71 -28.03 -11.85
C PHE A 133 -7.93 -26.53 -12.08
N GLY A 134 -7.68 -25.76 -11.02
CA GLY A 134 -8.18 -24.40 -10.85
C GLY A 134 -7.16 -23.43 -10.28
N THR A 135 -7.44 -22.13 -10.36
CA THR A 135 -6.63 -21.08 -9.72
C THR A 135 -6.80 -21.11 -8.20
N ALA A 136 -5.99 -20.37 -7.44
CA ALA A 136 -6.12 -20.29 -5.97
C ALA A 136 -6.01 -21.64 -5.24
N PHE A 137 -5.19 -22.56 -5.77
CA PHE A 137 -4.82 -23.76 -5.04
C PHE A 137 -4.09 -23.37 -3.74
N LEU A 138 -4.52 -23.96 -2.62
CA LEU A 138 -3.94 -23.67 -1.30
C LEU A 138 -3.05 -24.82 -0.85
N THR A 139 -3.63 -26.00 -0.72
CA THR A 139 -2.96 -27.22 -0.26
C THR A 139 -3.86 -28.43 -0.51
N TRP A 140 -3.42 -29.60 -0.08
CA TRP A 140 -4.21 -30.81 -0.06
C TRP A 140 -3.80 -31.73 1.09
N ALA A 141 -4.71 -32.62 1.48
CA ALA A 141 -4.52 -33.61 2.52
C ALA A 141 -5.11 -34.97 2.11
N LEU A 142 -4.66 -36.04 2.76
CA LEU A 142 -5.37 -37.32 2.79
C LEU A 142 -6.27 -37.33 4.02
N VAL A 143 -7.54 -37.67 3.82
CA VAL A 143 -8.55 -37.72 4.88
C VAL A 143 -8.98 -39.17 5.13
N PRO A 144 -9.55 -39.51 6.29
CA PRO A 144 -10.04 -40.87 6.56
C PRO A 144 -10.98 -41.37 5.46
N ASN A 145 -10.86 -42.67 5.15
CA ASN A 145 -11.58 -43.30 4.06
C ASN A 145 -12.41 -44.52 4.50
N ASP A 146 -12.70 -44.60 5.80
CA ASP A 146 -13.59 -45.60 6.39
C ASP A 146 -15.04 -45.39 5.92
N THR A 147 -15.48 -44.13 5.84
CA THR A 147 -16.71 -43.73 5.16
C THR A 147 -16.49 -42.44 4.39
N TYR A 148 -17.29 -42.20 3.35
CA TYR A 148 -17.22 -40.93 2.63
C TYR A 148 -17.61 -39.74 3.54
N ALA A 149 -18.52 -39.94 4.49
CA ALA A 149 -18.98 -38.91 5.42
C ALA A 149 -17.90 -38.49 6.42
N SER A 150 -17.18 -39.44 7.03
CA SER A 150 -16.06 -39.14 7.93
C SER A 150 -14.91 -38.45 7.20
N GLY A 151 -14.62 -38.83 5.96
CA GLY A 151 -13.67 -38.14 5.09
C GLY A 151 -14.10 -36.70 4.78
N LEU A 152 -15.39 -36.50 4.50
CA LEU A 152 -15.96 -35.17 4.23
C LEU A 152 -15.84 -34.25 5.45
N ASP A 153 -16.20 -34.73 6.64
CA ASP A 153 -16.08 -33.96 7.89
C ASP A 153 -14.62 -33.55 8.16
N ALA A 154 -13.67 -34.49 7.98
CA ALA A 154 -12.25 -34.19 8.13
C ALA A 154 -11.73 -33.20 7.07
N CYS A 155 -12.25 -33.27 5.84
CA CYS A 155 -11.90 -32.35 4.76
C CYS A 155 -12.40 -30.92 5.03
N MET A 156 -13.61 -30.79 5.58
CA MET A 156 -14.16 -29.50 6.00
C MET A 156 -13.35 -28.91 7.17
N ASP A 157 -12.92 -29.73 8.13
CA ASP A 157 -12.06 -29.31 9.23
C ASP A 157 -10.71 -28.76 8.74
N GLU A 158 -10.12 -29.41 7.74
CA GLU A 158 -8.89 -28.95 7.12
C GLU A 158 -9.09 -27.59 6.42
N CYS A 159 -10.23 -27.40 5.75
CA CYS A 159 -10.58 -26.12 5.14
C CYS A 159 -10.83 -25.02 6.18
N ASP A 160 -11.43 -25.35 7.32
CA ASP A 160 -11.68 -24.39 8.40
C ASP A 160 -10.39 -23.91 9.08
N SER A 161 -9.40 -24.81 9.18
CA SER A 161 -8.09 -24.50 9.73
C SER A 161 -7.18 -23.78 8.73
N THR A 162 -7.46 -23.92 7.42
CA THR A 162 -6.69 -23.33 6.34
C THR A 162 -7.16 -21.91 6.01
N ASN A 163 -6.29 -20.92 6.23
CA ASN A 163 -6.61 -19.53 5.90
C ASN A 163 -6.92 -19.37 4.39
N GLY A 164 -8.00 -18.66 4.10
CA GLY A 164 -8.46 -18.43 2.73
C GLY A 164 -9.21 -19.59 2.09
N CYS A 165 -9.35 -20.76 2.73
CA CYS A 165 -10.11 -21.85 2.13
C CYS A 165 -11.62 -21.57 2.09
N VAL A 166 -12.18 -21.66 0.88
CA VAL A 166 -13.60 -21.44 0.59
C VAL A 166 -14.22 -22.59 -0.21
N PHE A 167 -13.40 -23.54 -0.67
CA PHE A 167 -13.84 -24.67 -1.46
C PHE A 167 -12.93 -25.87 -1.25
N VAL A 168 -13.53 -27.05 -1.24
CA VAL A 168 -12.83 -28.32 -1.25
C VAL A 168 -13.30 -29.19 -2.43
N ASN A 169 -12.36 -29.80 -3.13
CA ASN A 169 -12.62 -30.91 -4.04
C ASN A 169 -12.15 -32.20 -3.38
N MET A 170 -13.08 -33.12 -3.15
CA MET A 170 -12.81 -34.40 -2.52
C MET A 170 -13.01 -35.53 -3.52
N TYR A 171 -12.01 -36.41 -3.66
CA TYR A 171 -12.02 -37.48 -4.66
C TYR A 171 -11.12 -38.66 -4.26
N ARG A 172 -11.36 -39.83 -4.86
CA ARG A 172 -10.50 -41.01 -4.69
C ARG A 172 -9.42 -41.04 -5.76
N GLN A 173 -8.17 -41.24 -5.36
CA GLN A 173 -7.06 -41.53 -6.26
C GLN A 173 -6.79 -43.04 -6.28
N VAL A 174 -7.33 -43.75 -7.27
CA VAL A 174 -7.26 -45.21 -7.33
C VAL A 174 -5.94 -45.67 -7.96
N ASN A 175 -5.40 -46.80 -7.49
CA ASN A 175 -4.16 -47.43 -7.96
C ASN A 175 -2.92 -46.55 -7.77
N ASN A 176 -2.81 -45.86 -6.64
CA ASN A 176 -1.60 -45.13 -6.27
C ASN A 176 -0.89 -45.86 -5.11
N PRO A 177 0.23 -46.57 -5.39
CA PRO A 177 0.92 -47.35 -4.36
C PRO A 177 1.40 -46.53 -3.15
N LEU A 178 1.76 -45.26 -3.35
CA LEU A 178 2.20 -44.37 -2.27
C LEU A 178 1.06 -44.18 -1.26
N TYR A 179 -0.16 -43.93 -1.74
CA TYR A 179 -1.32 -43.66 -0.89
C TYR A 179 -1.94 -44.93 -0.32
N ASP A 180 -1.95 -46.00 -1.12
CA ASP A 180 -2.57 -47.27 -0.75
C ASP A 180 -1.71 -48.05 0.27
N PHE A 181 -0.38 -47.90 0.25
CA PHE A 181 0.52 -48.78 1.04
C PHE A 181 1.63 -48.09 1.83
N GLU A 182 2.13 -46.92 1.40
CA GLU A 182 3.34 -46.34 1.98
C GLU A 182 3.05 -45.26 3.04
N LEU A 183 2.01 -44.45 2.85
CA LEU A 183 1.67 -43.39 3.78
C LEU A 183 0.93 -43.90 5.03
N PRO A 184 1.19 -43.32 6.22
CA PRO A 184 0.58 -43.75 7.48
C PRO A 184 -0.95 -43.71 7.49
N GLU A 185 -1.54 -42.78 6.73
CA GLU A 185 -2.98 -42.61 6.64
C GLU A 185 -3.66 -43.79 5.92
N GLN A 186 -2.93 -44.52 5.07
CA GLN A 186 -3.44 -45.61 4.22
C GLN A 186 -4.78 -45.26 3.56
N SER A 187 -4.89 -44.01 3.12
CA SER A 187 -6.09 -43.45 2.51
C SER A 187 -5.78 -42.99 1.11
N ASN A 188 -6.71 -43.29 0.19
CA ASN A 188 -6.69 -42.76 -1.16
C ASN A 188 -7.74 -41.65 -1.38
N LEU A 189 -8.40 -41.19 -0.31
CA LEU A 189 -9.34 -40.09 -0.35
C LEU A 189 -8.60 -38.76 -0.19
N LYS A 190 -8.45 -38.03 -1.29
CA LYS A 190 -7.81 -36.71 -1.34
C LYS A 190 -8.83 -35.61 -1.04
N CYS A 191 -8.43 -34.68 -0.18
CA CYS A 191 -9.11 -33.42 0.07
C CYS A 191 -8.23 -32.28 -0.46
N VAL A 192 -8.70 -31.56 -1.49
CA VAL A 192 -7.94 -30.49 -2.14
C VAL A 192 -8.60 -29.15 -1.86
N LEU A 193 -7.84 -28.21 -1.32
CA LEU A 193 -8.35 -26.95 -0.78
C LEU A 193 -8.04 -25.79 -1.73
N TYR A 194 -9.04 -24.93 -1.93
CA TYR A 194 -8.94 -23.77 -2.79
C TYR A 194 -9.47 -22.49 -2.14
N GLY A 195 -8.87 -21.36 -2.53
CA GLY A 195 -9.31 -20.01 -2.19
C GLY A 195 -10.42 -19.45 -3.07
N LYS A 196 -11.05 -20.31 -3.89
CA LYS A 196 -12.20 -19.99 -4.74
C LYS A 196 -13.10 -21.23 -4.93
N SER A 197 -14.40 -21.02 -5.11
CA SER A 197 -15.37 -22.04 -5.54
C SER A 197 -15.31 -22.35 -7.05
N PHE A 198 -15.56 -23.62 -7.38
CA PHE A 198 -15.54 -24.15 -8.74
C PHE A 198 -16.83 -24.89 -9.07
N MET A 199 -17.13 -25.00 -10.36
CA MET A 199 -18.25 -25.77 -10.89
C MET A 199 -17.74 -27.06 -11.54
N LEU A 200 -18.67 -27.88 -12.02
CA LEU A 200 -18.36 -29.16 -12.68
C LEU A 200 -17.41 -28.99 -13.88
N ALA A 201 -17.47 -27.87 -14.58
CA ALA A 201 -16.68 -27.60 -15.79
C ALA A 201 -15.17 -27.53 -15.54
N GLU A 202 -14.74 -27.30 -14.30
CA GLU A 202 -13.33 -27.23 -13.93
C GLU A 202 -12.71 -28.58 -13.52
N LYS A 203 -13.47 -29.68 -13.59
CA LYS A 203 -12.97 -31.05 -13.44
C LYS A 203 -12.17 -31.46 -14.69
N THR A 204 -10.91 -31.09 -14.74
CA THR A 204 -10.05 -31.32 -15.91
C THR A 204 -8.77 -32.11 -15.63
N ASP A 205 -8.48 -32.42 -14.37
CA ASP A 205 -7.36 -33.29 -13.99
C ASP A 205 -7.84 -34.74 -13.84
N TRP A 206 -7.42 -35.64 -14.73
CA TRP A 206 -7.81 -37.05 -14.68
C TRP A 206 -6.94 -37.89 -13.74
N GLY A 207 -5.93 -37.28 -13.11
CA GLY A 207 -5.06 -37.92 -12.12
C GLY A 207 -4.22 -39.05 -12.71
N THR A 208 -3.92 -39.01 -14.01
CA THR A 208 -3.06 -39.99 -14.69
C THR A 208 -1.60 -39.63 -14.50
N ASP A 209 -0.76 -40.61 -14.18
CA ASP A 209 0.69 -40.48 -14.13
C ASP A 209 1.33 -41.38 -15.20
N SER A 210 2.33 -40.87 -15.92
CA SER A 210 2.97 -41.61 -17.01
C SER A 210 3.68 -42.89 -16.54
N LEU A 211 4.07 -42.94 -15.27
CA LEU A 211 4.70 -44.09 -14.63
C LEU A 211 3.66 -45.05 -14.01
N LEU A 212 2.42 -44.60 -13.80
CA LEU A 212 1.32 -45.39 -13.26
C LEU A 212 0.07 -45.27 -14.14
N PRO A 213 0.04 -45.92 -15.33
CA PRO A 213 -1.02 -45.71 -16.33
C PRO A 213 -2.42 -46.18 -15.89
N SER A 214 -2.50 -47.03 -14.87
CA SER A 214 -3.76 -47.50 -14.27
C SER A 214 -4.30 -46.55 -13.20
N MET A 215 -3.53 -45.52 -12.83
CA MET A 215 -3.93 -44.53 -11.84
C MET A 215 -4.96 -43.58 -12.44
N HIS A 216 -6.07 -43.39 -11.73
CA HIS A 216 -7.18 -42.54 -12.16
C HIS A 216 -7.94 -42.00 -10.94
N ILE A 217 -8.82 -41.03 -11.21
CA ILE A 217 -9.67 -40.40 -10.20
C ILE A 217 -11.09 -40.99 -10.28
N GLU A 218 -11.74 -41.13 -9.14
CA GLU A 218 -13.15 -41.49 -9.01
C GLU A 218 -13.86 -40.58 -7.98
N GLU A 219 -15.19 -40.53 -8.02
CA GLU A 219 -16.04 -39.90 -7.00
C GLU A 219 -15.67 -38.44 -6.65
N SER A 220 -15.35 -37.62 -7.66
CA SER A 220 -14.86 -36.25 -7.45
C SER A 220 -16.01 -35.27 -7.23
N SER A 221 -16.25 -34.91 -5.98
CA SER A 221 -17.28 -33.96 -5.55
C SER A 221 -16.69 -32.63 -5.10
N GLY A 222 -17.47 -31.56 -5.18
CA GLY A 222 -17.05 -30.21 -4.84
C GLY A 222 -17.97 -29.57 -3.82
N TYR A 223 -17.40 -28.97 -2.78
CA TYR A 223 -18.12 -28.31 -1.70
C TYR A 223 -17.59 -26.90 -1.51
N ALA A 224 -18.47 -25.90 -1.52
CA ALA A 224 -18.14 -24.50 -1.26
C ALA A 224 -18.74 -24.04 0.05
N VAL A 225 -18.08 -23.08 0.70
CA VAL A 225 -18.62 -22.40 1.87
C VAL A 225 -19.74 -21.47 1.40
N ARG A 226 -20.89 -21.49 2.07
CA ARG A 226 -22.07 -20.68 1.69
C ARG A 226 -21.82 -19.18 1.80
N SER A 227 -20.95 -18.77 2.72
CA SER A 227 -20.57 -17.39 2.94
C SER A 227 -19.07 -17.30 3.17
N VAL A 228 -18.41 -16.44 2.40
CA VAL A 228 -16.98 -16.12 2.56
C VAL A 228 -16.88 -14.88 3.44
N ALA A 229 -16.11 -14.96 4.52
CA ALA A 229 -15.81 -13.79 5.33
C ALA A 229 -14.93 -12.82 4.53
N ASP A 230 -15.13 -11.52 4.75
CA ASP A 230 -14.27 -10.50 4.16
C ASP A 230 -12.81 -10.71 4.59
N PRO A 231 -11.84 -10.47 3.70
CA PRO A 231 -10.43 -10.58 4.03
C PRO A 231 -10.05 -9.54 5.09
N GLU A 232 -9.18 -9.92 6.01
CA GLU A 232 -8.68 -8.98 7.01
C GLU A 232 -7.87 -7.85 6.36
N THR A 233 -7.97 -6.66 6.96
CA THR A 233 -7.16 -5.52 6.53
C THR A 233 -5.71 -5.74 6.97
N PRO A 234 -4.73 -5.68 6.05
CA PRO A 234 -3.34 -5.84 6.42
C PRO A 234 -2.88 -4.79 7.42
N GLU A 235 -1.97 -5.19 8.29
CA GLU A 235 -1.41 -4.27 9.28
C GLU A 235 -0.67 -3.10 8.60
N GLY A 236 -0.85 -1.89 9.13
CA GLY A 236 -0.32 -0.67 8.51
C GLY A 236 -1.14 -0.15 7.33
N TYR A 237 -2.27 -0.80 7.01
CA TYR A 237 -3.23 -0.36 6.00
C TYR A 237 -4.61 -0.14 6.61
N GLU A 238 -5.43 0.64 5.92
CA GLU A 238 -6.85 0.81 6.17
C GLU A 238 -7.66 0.38 4.94
N PHE A 239 -8.82 -0.21 5.18
CA PHE A 239 -9.77 -0.55 4.12
C PHE A 239 -10.50 0.70 3.65
N VAL A 240 -10.50 0.94 2.34
CA VAL A 240 -11.09 2.14 1.73
C VAL A 240 -12.44 1.83 1.09
N PHE A 241 -12.50 0.78 0.26
CA PHE A 241 -13.74 0.41 -0.43
C PHE A 241 -13.75 -1.06 -0.88
N GLY A 242 -14.95 -1.56 -1.19
CA GLY A 242 -15.18 -2.85 -1.82
C GLY A 242 -16.10 -3.78 -1.00
N PRO A 243 -16.36 -5.00 -1.47
CA PRO A 243 -16.03 -5.48 -2.81
C PRO A 243 -16.93 -4.80 -3.86
N ILE A 244 -16.38 -4.41 -5.01
CA ILE A 244 -17.14 -3.86 -6.16
C ILE A 244 -16.68 -4.49 -7.48
N LYS A 245 -17.43 -4.27 -8.57
CA LYS A 245 -17.13 -4.80 -9.91
C LYS A 245 -16.40 -3.80 -10.82
N ALA A 246 -15.51 -3.02 -10.21
CA ALA A 246 -14.68 -2.05 -10.92
C ALA A 246 -13.34 -1.86 -10.19
N ALA A 247 -12.26 -1.84 -10.95
CA ALA A 247 -10.90 -1.60 -10.48
C ALA A 247 -10.57 -0.11 -10.53
N THR A 248 -9.62 0.30 -9.72
CA THR A 248 -9.07 1.65 -9.70
C THR A 248 -8.49 2.00 -11.06
N GLN A 249 -8.86 3.17 -11.57
CA GLN A 249 -8.28 3.84 -12.73
C GLN A 249 -7.97 5.27 -12.30
N ALA A 250 -6.74 5.48 -11.82
CA ALA A 250 -6.33 6.72 -11.15
C ALA A 250 -4.90 7.10 -11.50
N ALA A 251 -4.58 8.37 -11.26
CA ALA A 251 -3.22 8.88 -11.30
C ALA A 251 -2.35 8.24 -10.22
N GLY A 252 -1.03 8.31 -10.42
CA GLY A 252 -0.04 7.81 -9.48
C GLY A 252 0.19 6.31 -9.54
N TYR A 253 -0.15 5.67 -10.67
CA TYR A 253 0.00 4.25 -10.89
C TYR A 253 1.47 3.82 -10.90
N MET A 254 1.79 2.84 -10.06
CA MET A 254 3.13 2.27 -9.89
C MET A 254 3.24 0.86 -10.50
N GLY A 255 2.33 0.51 -11.42
CA GLY A 255 2.28 -0.83 -12.02
C GLY A 255 1.43 -1.84 -11.25
N PHE A 256 1.56 -3.11 -11.61
CA PHE A 256 0.77 -4.21 -11.03
C PHE A 256 1.59 -5.48 -10.82
N VAL A 257 1.05 -6.36 -10.00
CA VAL A 257 1.48 -7.75 -9.91
C VAL A 257 0.29 -8.71 -9.98
N PHE A 258 0.56 -9.93 -10.45
CA PHE A 258 -0.41 -11.02 -10.44
C PHE A 258 -0.09 -12.02 -9.34
N LEU A 259 -1.07 -12.26 -8.49
CA LEU A 259 -1.02 -13.26 -7.42
C LEU A 259 -1.79 -14.50 -7.88
N ASP A 260 -1.36 -15.68 -7.45
CA ASP A 260 -2.06 -16.95 -7.69
C ASP A 260 -3.27 -17.18 -6.75
N GLN A 261 -3.38 -16.37 -5.70
CA GLN A 261 -4.43 -16.40 -4.68
C GLN A 261 -4.95 -14.98 -4.39
N TYR A 262 -6.20 -14.86 -3.93
CA TYR A 262 -6.76 -13.58 -3.45
C TYR A 262 -6.17 -13.28 -2.06
N ASN A 263 -4.93 -12.81 -2.00
CA ASN A 263 -4.22 -12.55 -0.75
C ASN A 263 -3.95 -11.05 -0.58
N VAL A 264 -4.79 -10.39 0.22
CA VAL A 264 -4.70 -8.95 0.49
C VAL A 264 -3.38 -8.60 1.20
N SER A 265 -2.93 -9.44 2.14
CA SER A 265 -1.65 -9.25 2.85
C SER A 265 -0.45 -9.39 1.92
N ALA A 266 -0.49 -10.31 0.95
CA ALA A 266 0.55 -10.41 -0.07
C ALA A 266 0.57 -9.16 -0.98
N CYS A 267 -0.59 -8.65 -1.39
CA CYS A 267 -0.67 -7.41 -2.17
C CYS A 267 -0.15 -6.20 -1.37
N ALA A 268 -0.46 -6.11 -0.08
CA ALA A 268 0.11 -5.11 0.82
C ALA A 268 1.63 -5.20 0.93
N ALA A 269 2.18 -6.41 1.06
CA ALA A 269 3.63 -6.61 1.07
C ALA A 269 4.27 -6.13 -0.24
N MET A 270 3.64 -6.43 -1.38
CA MET A 270 4.12 -5.98 -2.69
C MET A 270 4.09 -4.46 -2.83
N CYS A 271 3.05 -3.79 -2.32
CA CYS A 271 2.99 -2.33 -2.24
C CYS A 271 4.10 -1.78 -1.32
N SER A 272 4.24 -2.32 -0.11
CA SER A 272 5.27 -1.88 0.85
C SER A 272 6.71 -2.06 0.33
N SER A 273 6.96 -3.07 -0.50
CA SER A 273 8.27 -3.32 -1.12
C SER A 273 8.42 -2.71 -2.51
N ARG A 274 7.39 -2.04 -3.05
CA ARG A 274 7.45 -1.45 -4.39
C ARG A 274 8.50 -0.35 -4.39
N GLY A 275 9.38 -0.38 -5.39
CA GLY A 275 10.39 0.67 -5.58
C GLY A 275 9.74 2.05 -5.67
N VAL A 276 10.50 3.06 -5.23
CA VAL A 276 10.01 4.44 -5.18
C VAL A 276 9.76 4.97 -6.59
N ASP A 277 8.63 5.65 -6.77
CA ASP A 277 8.40 6.48 -7.94
C ASP A 277 9.17 7.80 -7.75
N PRO A 278 10.00 8.24 -8.73
CA PRO A 278 10.79 9.46 -8.58
C PRO A 278 9.98 10.74 -8.38
N LYS A 279 8.68 10.74 -8.73
CA LYS A 279 7.75 11.87 -8.55
C LYS A 279 6.82 11.68 -7.37
N GLY A 280 6.46 10.44 -7.06
CA GLY A 280 5.40 10.14 -6.10
C GLY A 280 5.86 9.54 -4.77
N GLY A 281 7.10 9.05 -4.74
CA GLY A 281 7.67 8.37 -3.59
C GLY A 281 7.19 6.92 -3.49
N VAL A 282 6.91 6.48 -2.26
CA VAL A 282 6.53 5.10 -1.98
C VAL A 282 5.10 4.79 -2.40
N CYS A 283 4.79 3.49 -2.55
CA CYS A 283 3.41 3.06 -2.66
C CYS A 283 2.65 3.40 -1.39
N GLN A 284 1.49 4.04 -1.56
CA GLN A 284 0.59 4.48 -0.50
C GLN A 284 -0.79 3.87 -0.61
N PHE A 285 -1.16 3.28 -1.75
CA PHE A 285 -2.45 2.65 -1.95
C PHE A 285 -2.33 1.46 -2.90
N PHE A 286 -3.15 0.44 -2.67
CA PHE A 286 -3.32 -0.65 -3.63
C PHE A 286 -4.78 -1.03 -3.82
N ASN A 287 -5.07 -1.54 -5.00
CA ASN A 287 -6.35 -2.15 -5.35
C ASN A 287 -6.11 -3.60 -5.78
N ILE A 288 -6.69 -4.54 -5.03
CA ILE A 288 -6.68 -5.97 -5.36
C ILE A 288 -8.04 -6.37 -5.94
N TRP A 289 -8.03 -7.12 -7.03
CA TRP A 289 -9.24 -7.55 -7.73
C TRP A 289 -9.02 -8.84 -8.53
N THR A 290 -10.12 -9.50 -8.89
CA THR A 290 -10.13 -10.72 -9.68
C THR A 290 -10.30 -10.40 -11.16
N ALA A 291 -9.36 -10.88 -11.99
CA ALA A 291 -9.45 -10.78 -13.44
C ALA A 291 -10.14 -12.01 -14.02
N GLU A 292 -11.28 -11.81 -14.67
CA GLU A 292 -12.05 -12.87 -15.32
C GLU A 292 -12.06 -12.69 -16.83
N VAL A 293 -11.53 -13.65 -17.57
CA VAL A 293 -11.47 -13.65 -19.04
C VAL A 293 -12.47 -14.67 -19.57
N ASN A 294 -13.44 -14.23 -20.38
CA ASN A 294 -14.57 -15.06 -20.84
C ASN A 294 -15.39 -15.68 -19.69
N GLY A 295 -15.55 -14.95 -18.58
CA GLY A 295 -16.26 -15.46 -17.38
C GLY A 295 -15.47 -16.50 -16.58
N THR A 296 -14.24 -16.84 -16.99
CA THR A 296 -13.35 -17.70 -16.23
C THR A 296 -12.29 -16.84 -15.55
N GLN A 297 -12.17 -16.94 -14.23
CA GLN A 297 -11.08 -16.30 -13.51
C GLN A 297 -9.71 -16.80 -14.01
N LYS A 298 -8.82 -15.85 -14.28
CA LYS A 298 -7.44 -16.11 -14.72
C LYS A 298 -6.42 -15.81 -13.63
N THR A 299 -6.62 -14.71 -12.91
CA THR A 299 -5.63 -14.22 -11.95
C THR A 299 -6.23 -13.23 -10.95
N TYR A 300 -5.42 -12.88 -9.95
CA TYR A 300 -5.68 -11.82 -8.98
C TYR A 300 -4.70 -10.68 -9.23
N THR A 301 -5.23 -9.53 -9.61
CA THR A 301 -4.44 -8.35 -9.93
C THR A 301 -4.31 -7.46 -8.71
N CYS A 302 -3.08 -7.09 -8.37
CA CYS A 302 -2.74 -6.13 -7.34
C CYS A 302 -2.13 -4.90 -8.02
N SER A 303 -2.94 -3.85 -8.19
CA SER A 303 -2.52 -2.57 -8.77
C SER A 303 -2.09 -1.63 -7.66
N MET A 304 -0.93 -0.96 -7.82
CA MET A 304 -0.30 -0.15 -6.77
C MET A 304 -0.20 1.32 -7.19
N TYR A 305 -0.29 2.21 -6.21
CA TYR A 305 -0.32 3.66 -6.44
C TYR A 305 0.43 4.42 -5.34
N TYR A 306 1.13 5.48 -5.70
CA TYR A 306 1.74 6.40 -4.72
C TYR A 306 0.78 7.49 -4.26
N LEU A 307 -0.33 7.71 -4.99
CA LEU A 307 -1.42 8.59 -4.56
C LEU A 307 -2.54 7.74 -3.95
N PRO A 308 -2.92 7.99 -2.68
CA PRO A 308 -4.14 7.44 -2.12
C PRO A 308 -5.37 7.86 -2.93
N THR A 309 -6.33 6.95 -3.04
CA THR A 309 -7.58 7.19 -3.76
C THR A 309 -8.75 6.44 -3.12
N ASP A 310 -9.96 6.65 -3.63
CA ASP A 310 -11.20 6.07 -3.13
C ASP A 310 -12.05 5.41 -4.22
N ALA A 311 -13.25 4.96 -3.83
CA ALA A 311 -14.19 4.26 -4.70
C ALA A 311 -14.62 5.06 -5.94
N SER A 312 -14.51 6.39 -5.94
CA SER A 312 -14.87 7.23 -7.09
C SER A 312 -13.96 7.01 -8.30
N THR A 313 -12.73 6.55 -8.06
CA THR A 313 -11.77 6.22 -9.11
C THR A 313 -11.85 4.77 -9.58
N ALA A 314 -12.63 3.94 -8.90
CA ALA A 314 -12.88 2.56 -9.30
C ALA A 314 -13.86 2.51 -10.49
N THR A 315 -13.37 2.87 -11.68
CA THR A 315 -14.16 3.02 -12.90
C THR A 315 -13.81 2.01 -13.98
N ASN A 316 -12.71 1.26 -13.83
CA ASN A 316 -12.32 0.22 -14.78
C ASN A 316 -13.13 -1.06 -14.54
N THR A 317 -14.16 -1.31 -15.36
CA THR A 317 -14.98 -2.53 -15.28
C THR A 317 -14.40 -3.70 -16.08
N GLY A 318 -13.27 -3.51 -16.76
CA GLY A 318 -12.64 -4.49 -17.66
C GLY A 318 -12.50 -3.98 -19.10
N GLN A 319 -11.83 -4.77 -19.95
CA GLN A 319 -11.56 -4.48 -21.35
C GLN A 319 -11.71 -5.75 -22.20
N GLY A 320 -12.38 -5.64 -23.36
CA GLY A 320 -12.61 -6.77 -24.24
C GLY A 320 -13.44 -7.86 -23.54
N ASN A 321 -12.85 -9.05 -23.37
CA ASN A 321 -13.46 -10.17 -22.65
C ASN A 321 -12.97 -10.31 -21.21
N LEU A 322 -12.09 -9.41 -20.75
CA LEU A 322 -11.71 -9.32 -19.34
C LEU A 322 -12.75 -8.48 -18.60
N THR A 323 -13.17 -8.97 -17.45
CA THR A 323 -14.04 -8.27 -16.50
C THR A 323 -13.40 -8.25 -15.11
N VAL A 324 -13.77 -7.24 -14.32
CA VAL A 324 -13.29 -7.06 -12.95
C VAL A 324 -14.32 -7.57 -11.96
N ALA A 325 -13.88 -8.41 -11.02
CA ALA A 325 -14.69 -8.87 -9.90
C ALA A 325 -13.95 -8.68 -8.56
N ASN A 326 -14.72 -8.68 -7.46
CA ASN A 326 -14.20 -8.65 -6.09
C ASN A 326 -13.16 -7.55 -5.82
N SER A 327 -13.30 -6.36 -6.41
CA SER A 327 -12.31 -5.29 -6.27
C SER A 327 -12.39 -4.60 -4.92
N ARG A 328 -11.25 -4.48 -4.24
CA ARG A 328 -11.10 -3.81 -2.94
C ARG A 328 -9.90 -2.86 -2.92
N GLY A 329 -10.08 -1.68 -2.33
CA GLY A 329 -9.04 -0.66 -2.18
C GLY A 329 -8.54 -0.55 -0.74
N TYR A 330 -7.23 -0.38 -0.58
CA TYR A 330 -6.57 -0.25 0.72
C TYR A 330 -5.53 0.86 0.67
N SER A 331 -5.51 1.73 1.67
CA SER A 331 -4.54 2.82 1.81
C SER A 331 -3.56 2.51 2.92
N ARG A 332 -2.29 2.87 2.77
CA ARG A 332 -1.32 2.85 3.88
C ARG A 332 -1.73 3.91 4.88
N ILE A 333 -1.62 3.56 6.15
CA ILE A 333 -1.84 4.50 7.25
C ILE A 333 -0.66 5.46 7.30
N GLN A 334 -0.93 6.73 7.03
CA GLN A 334 -0.01 7.84 7.23
C GLN A 334 -0.06 8.28 8.70
N TYR A 335 1.08 8.23 9.39
CA TYR A 335 1.16 8.61 10.81
C TYR A 335 1.52 10.09 11.03
N ILE A 336 2.09 10.76 10.02
CA ILE A 336 2.36 12.20 10.07
C ILE A 336 1.14 12.97 9.58
N LEU A 337 0.62 13.85 10.42
CA LEU A 337 -0.45 14.77 10.03
C LEU A 337 0.14 15.97 9.29
N ASN A 338 -0.49 16.36 8.19
CA ASN A 338 -0.13 17.54 7.41
C ASN A 338 1.34 17.55 6.93
N GLY A 339 1.86 16.40 6.50
CA GLY A 339 3.25 16.26 6.03
C GLY A 339 3.56 16.98 4.72
N GLY A 340 2.55 17.22 3.88
CA GLY A 340 2.65 18.09 2.69
C GLY A 340 2.26 19.55 2.97
N PHE A 341 2.08 19.93 4.24
CA PHE A 341 1.83 21.32 4.67
C PHE A 341 0.57 22.04 4.13
N GLU A 342 -0.28 21.35 3.36
CA GLU A 342 -1.49 21.88 2.70
C GLU A 342 -2.53 22.53 3.63
N GLN A 343 -2.52 22.23 4.94
CA GLN A 343 -3.46 22.86 5.87
C GLN A 343 -3.15 24.33 6.16
N TYR A 344 -1.95 24.81 5.81
CA TYR A 344 -1.66 26.23 5.83
C TYR A 344 -2.11 26.88 4.53
N VAL A 345 -3.07 27.81 4.64
CA VAL A 345 -3.67 28.52 3.51
C VAL A 345 -3.66 30.02 3.77
N CYS A 346 -3.54 30.81 2.71
CA CYS A 346 -3.49 32.26 2.85
C CYS A 346 -4.83 32.85 3.26
N SER A 347 -4.77 33.79 4.20
CA SER A 347 -5.94 34.61 4.53
C SER A 347 -6.30 35.44 3.30
N ASN A 348 -7.56 35.39 2.86
CA ASN A 348 -8.12 36.11 1.70
C ASN A 348 -7.89 35.47 0.31
N GLY A 349 -7.38 34.23 0.23
CA GLY A 349 -7.20 33.54 -1.04
C GLY A 349 -6.02 34.04 -1.88
N ASP A 350 -5.06 34.73 -1.24
CA ASP A 350 -3.78 35.03 -1.86
C ASP A 350 -3.06 33.74 -2.26
N ILE A 351 -2.31 33.80 -3.37
CA ILE A 351 -1.57 32.63 -3.87
C ILE A 351 -0.26 32.38 -3.13
N PHE A 352 0.22 33.36 -2.34
CA PHE A 352 1.49 33.30 -1.62
C PHE A 352 1.33 33.88 -0.22
N CYS A 353 1.74 33.09 0.77
CA CYS A 353 1.94 33.51 2.15
C CYS A 353 2.81 32.47 2.86
N PHE A 354 3.33 32.81 4.03
CA PHE A 354 4.06 31.87 4.87
C PHE A 354 3.93 32.20 6.35
N SER A 355 4.24 31.22 7.20
CA SER A 355 4.16 31.32 8.66
C SER A 355 5.25 30.46 9.32
N THR A 356 5.67 30.79 10.54
CA THR A 356 6.53 29.92 11.37
C THR A 356 5.74 28.80 12.05
N SER A 357 4.44 28.71 11.83
CA SER A 357 3.61 27.62 12.39
C SER A 357 2.46 27.26 11.47
N ALA A 358 2.14 25.96 11.45
CA ALA A 358 0.97 25.38 10.81
C ALA A 358 0.44 24.25 11.69
N PRO A 359 -0.76 23.70 11.42
CA PRO A 359 -1.22 22.52 12.15
C PRO A 359 -0.17 21.39 12.13
N ASN A 360 0.20 20.94 13.33
CA ASN A 360 1.18 19.88 13.63
C ASN A 360 2.66 20.21 13.38
N TRP A 361 2.99 21.41 12.89
CA TRP A 361 4.36 21.80 12.55
C TRP A 361 4.73 23.19 13.08
N ILE A 362 5.96 23.33 13.53
CA ILE A 362 6.53 24.58 14.00
C ILE A 362 7.93 24.78 13.44
N GLY A 363 8.17 25.97 12.91
CA GLY A 363 9.48 26.50 12.56
C GLY A 363 10.03 27.34 13.71
N ILE A 364 11.30 27.11 14.04
CA ILE A 364 12.00 27.74 15.15
C ILE A 364 13.29 28.37 14.63
N SER A 365 13.46 29.66 14.94
CA SER A 365 14.72 30.37 14.74
C SER A 365 15.63 30.23 15.97
N PRO A 366 16.94 30.03 15.78
CA PRO A 366 17.91 30.15 16.85
C PRO A 366 17.99 31.60 17.38
N PHE A 367 18.70 31.79 18.49
CA PHE A 367 18.87 33.12 19.07
C PHE A 367 19.54 34.08 18.06
N GLY A 368 18.89 35.22 17.81
CA GLY A 368 19.33 36.22 16.84
C GLY A 368 19.02 35.89 15.39
N GLY A 369 18.32 34.79 15.11
CA GLY A 369 17.78 34.46 13.79
C GLY A 369 16.34 34.94 13.66
N PHE A 370 15.86 35.06 12.43
CA PHE A 370 14.50 35.51 12.14
C PHE A 370 13.88 34.72 10.98
N GLU A 371 12.83 33.94 11.29
CA GLU A 371 12.07 33.15 10.31
C GLU A 371 12.94 32.17 9.52
N ASP A 372 13.83 31.47 10.25
CA ASP A 372 14.80 30.53 9.67
C ASP A 372 14.19 29.18 9.30
N ALA A 373 12.97 28.92 9.79
CA ALA A 373 12.17 27.78 9.38
C ALA A 373 10.72 28.27 9.26
N THR A 374 10.12 28.07 8.09
CA THR A 374 8.83 28.63 7.73
C THR A 374 8.06 27.65 6.85
N ILE A 375 6.74 27.81 6.80
CA ILE A 375 5.81 26.96 6.06
C ILE A 375 5.10 27.86 5.07
N PHE A 376 5.21 27.52 3.79
CA PHE A 376 4.77 28.29 2.65
C PHE A 376 3.48 27.71 2.09
N HIS A 377 2.62 28.59 1.60
CA HIS A 377 1.52 28.26 0.70
C HIS A 377 1.83 28.92 -0.64
N TYR A 378 2.48 28.18 -1.55
CA TYR A 378 2.81 28.59 -2.90
C TYR A 378 3.18 27.39 -3.79
N ALA A 379 2.29 27.00 -4.70
CA ALA A 379 2.48 25.84 -5.58
C ALA A 379 3.82 25.77 -6.34
N PRO A 380 4.43 26.88 -6.81
CA PRO A 380 5.76 26.82 -7.44
C PRO A 380 6.91 26.38 -6.53
N TYR A 381 6.73 26.41 -5.20
CA TYR A 381 7.71 25.90 -4.24
C TYR A 381 7.33 24.56 -3.65
N ALA A 382 6.14 24.05 -3.95
CA ALA A 382 5.68 22.76 -3.46
C ALA A 382 6.12 21.65 -4.43
N HIS A 383 6.38 20.47 -3.87
CA HIS A 383 6.51 19.25 -4.64
C HIS A 383 5.14 18.77 -5.11
N THR A 384 4.16 18.74 -4.19
CA THR A 384 2.75 18.52 -4.52
C THR A 384 1.86 19.56 -3.87
N GLY A 385 0.72 19.88 -4.51
CA GLY A 385 -0.23 20.85 -3.95
C GLY A 385 0.31 22.29 -3.90
N ASN A 386 0.16 22.94 -2.75
CA ASN A 386 0.57 24.32 -2.50
C ASN A 386 1.49 24.47 -1.29
N GLY A 387 1.55 23.48 -0.40
CA GLY A 387 2.30 23.52 0.84
C GLY A 387 3.77 23.15 0.63
N SER A 388 4.66 23.82 1.34
CA SER A 388 6.06 23.36 1.50
C SER A 388 6.65 23.95 2.77
N ALA A 389 7.68 23.34 3.30
CA ALA A 389 8.47 23.94 4.38
C ALA A 389 9.81 24.43 3.85
N LEU A 390 10.21 25.62 4.29
CA LEU A 390 11.50 26.25 4.00
C LEU A 390 12.39 26.16 5.25
N LEU A 391 13.64 25.75 5.03
CA LEU A 391 14.74 25.92 5.95
C LEU A 391 15.72 26.95 5.38
N GLY A 392 16.04 27.96 6.19
CA GLY A 392 16.75 29.19 5.85
C GLY A 392 15.87 30.43 6.05
N CYS A 393 16.47 31.54 6.47
CA CYS A 393 15.76 32.82 6.70
C CYS A 393 14.92 33.24 5.48
N ALA A 394 13.59 33.26 5.59
CA ALA A 394 12.68 33.56 4.46
C ALA A 394 12.95 34.92 3.79
N TYR A 395 13.43 35.90 4.56
CA TYR A 395 13.82 37.22 4.06
C TYR A 395 15.31 37.36 3.73
N GLY A 396 16.11 36.30 3.92
CA GLY A 396 17.55 36.29 3.66
C GLY A 396 18.32 37.30 4.52
N THR A 397 17.78 37.70 5.67
CA THR A 397 18.37 38.74 6.54
C THR A 397 19.51 38.23 7.40
N ASP A 398 19.60 36.92 7.61
CA ASP A 398 20.68 36.28 8.35
C ASP A 398 21.01 34.89 7.77
N THR A 399 22.09 34.28 8.25
CA THR A 399 22.63 33.01 7.72
C THR A 399 22.48 31.85 8.72
N GLN A 400 21.54 31.95 9.66
CA GLN A 400 21.34 30.92 10.68
C GLN A 400 20.57 29.72 10.13
N MET A 401 20.66 28.60 10.85
CA MET A 401 19.92 27.38 10.51
C MET A 401 18.60 27.38 11.25
N GLY A 402 17.52 27.10 10.53
CA GLY A 402 16.21 26.89 11.13
C GLY A 402 16.02 25.48 11.63
N VAL A 403 15.01 25.33 12.48
CA VAL A 403 14.53 24.03 12.96
C VAL A 403 13.05 23.90 12.60
N LEU A 404 12.72 22.95 11.74
CA LEU A 404 11.35 22.53 11.48
C LEU A 404 11.06 21.27 12.29
N GLN A 405 10.00 21.29 13.09
CA GLN A 405 9.68 20.18 14.00
C GLN A 405 8.18 19.91 14.08
N THR A 406 7.81 18.65 14.28
CA THR A 406 6.44 18.29 14.69
C THR A 406 6.11 18.88 16.06
N THR A 407 4.96 19.54 16.23
CA THR A 407 4.60 20.23 17.49
C THR A 407 4.37 19.30 18.67
N ALA A 408 4.09 18.02 18.41
CA ALA A 408 3.86 17.00 19.42
C ALA A 408 4.46 15.66 18.95
N PRO A 409 4.69 14.72 19.87
CA PRO A 409 5.10 13.37 19.51
C PRO A 409 4.03 12.69 18.64
N ILE A 410 4.47 11.95 17.63
CA ILE A 410 3.62 11.22 16.70
C ILE A 410 2.86 10.12 17.49
N ALA A 411 1.53 10.21 17.44
CA ALA A 411 0.65 9.31 18.17
C ALA A 411 0.48 7.96 17.44
N LYS A 412 -0.01 6.95 18.17
CA LYS A 412 -0.40 5.62 17.65
C LYS A 412 0.74 4.81 17.01
N LEU A 413 1.99 5.05 17.42
CA LEU A 413 3.12 4.21 17.04
C LEU A 413 3.30 3.06 18.03
N ASP A 414 3.52 1.85 17.50
CA ASP A 414 3.84 0.67 18.28
C ASP A 414 5.32 0.72 18.69
N ILE A 415 5.57 0.85 20.00
CA ILE A 415 6.95 0.94 20.51
C ILE A 415 7.75 -0.30 20.11
N GLY A 416 8.96 -0.09 19.60
CA GLY A 416 9.87 -1.14 19.14
C GLY A 416 9.62 -1.58 17.70
N ARG A 417 8.57 -1.06 17.04
CA ARG A 417 8.29 -1.34 15.64
C ARG A 417 9.03 -0.40 14.70
N THR A 418 9.40 -0.91 13.53
CA THR A 418 10.05 -0.15 12.47
C THR A 418 9.03 0.52 11.55
N TYR A 419 9.30 1.76 11.21
CA TYR A 419 8.55 2.60 10.27
C TYR A 419 9.51 3.17 9.23
N LEU A 420 8.98 3.60 8.09
CA LEU A 420 9.70 4.29 7.03
C LEU A 420 9.32 5.78 7.05
N LEU A 421 10.25 6.62 7.50
CA LEU A 421 10.18 8.07 7.32
C LEU A 421 10.61 8.37 5.89
N ASN A 422 9.82 9.14 5.14
CA ASN A 422 10.16 9.61 3.81
C ASN A 422 9.72 11.06 3.61
N PHE A 423 10.34 11.74 2.65
CA PHE A 423 10.01 13.11 2.26
C PHE A 423 10.73 13.46 0.96
N PHE A 424 10.35 14.59 0.35
CA PHE A 424 11.04 15.18 -0.78
C PHE A 424 11.83 16.42 -0.34
N HIS A 425 13.05 16.57 -0.87
CA HIS A 425 13.91 17.72 -0.59
C HIS A 425 14.34 18.41 -1.89
N TRP A 426 14.42 19.74 -1.86
CA TRP A 426 14.89 20.57 -2.96
C TRP A 426 15.76 21.73 -2.45
N SER A 427 16.92 21.94 -3.06
CA SER A 427 17.82 23.06 -2.74
C SER A 427 18.26 23.79 -4.02
N GLY A 428 17.31 24.04 -4.93
CA GLY A 428 17.59 24.68 -6.21
C GLY A 428 17.30 26.18 -6.29
N TYR A 429 16.77 26.79 -5.23
CA TYR A 429 16.17 28.13 -5.28
C TYR A 429 17.15 29.23 -5.70
N SER A 430 18.32 29.34 -5.05
CA SER A 430 19.33 30.35 -5.38
C SER A 430 20.32 29.89 -6.46
N GLY A 431 20.14 28.71 -7.04
CA GLY A 431 21.01 28.11 -8.03
C GLY A 431 22.26 27.42 -7.46
N GLN A 432 22.86 26.55 -8.26
CA GLN A 432 23.87 25.58 -7.84
C GLN A 432 25.07 26.16 -7.07
N GLN A 433 25.56 27.34 -7.45
CA GLN A 433 26.75 27.92 -6.80
C GLN A 433 26.47 28.43 -5.39
N VAL A 434 25.27 28.95 -5.17
CA VAL A 434 24.84 29.47 -3.87
C VAL A 434 24.44 28.30 -2.96
N GLU A 435 23.74 27.34 -3.53
CA GLU A 435 23.15 26.19 -2.83
C GLU A 435 24.13 25.03 -2.61
N LYS A 436 25.40 25.15 -3.07
CA LYS A 436 26.44 24.14 -2.80
C LYS A 436 26.66 23.84 -1.32
N ASN A 437 26.25 24.76 -0.45
CA ASN A 437 26.35 24.65 1.00
C ASN A 437 24.99 24.39 1.68
N ALA A 438 23.92 24.09 0.91
CA ALA A 438 22.65 23.69 1.48
C ALA A 438 22.85 22.43 2.32
N ILE A 439 22.17 22.38 3.47
CA ILE A 439 22.29 21.28 4.42
C ILE A 439 20.97 21.09 5.15
N VAL A 440 20.55 19.84 5.30
CA VAL A 440 19.45 19.41 6.15
C VAL A 440 19.90 18.22 6.98
N SER A 441 19.89 18.36 8.29
CA SER A 441 20.04 17.25 9.25
C SER A 441 18.68 16.71 9.64
N VAL A 442 18.51 15.40 9.54
CA VAL A 442 17.26 14.69 9.83
C VAL A 442 17.36 13.96 11.15
N TRP A 443 16.38 14.14 12.02
CA TRP A 443 16.34 13.55 13.36
C TRP A 443 14.99 12.87 13.64
N TRP A 444 15.07 11.73 14.34
CA TRP A 444 13.95 11.00 14.90
C TRP A 444 14.05 10.98 16.42
N GLY A 445 13.22 11.79 17.09
CA GLY A 445 13.38 12.12 18.49
C GLY A 445 14.76 12.74 18.73
N ASN A 446 15.60 12.04 19.49
CA ASN A 446 16.98 12.45 19.77
C ASN A 446 18.02 11.68 18.93
N THR A 447 17.58 10.83 18.00
CA THR A 447 18.46 10.04 17.15
C THR A 447 18.70 10.76 15.83
N TRP A 448 19.95 11.06 15.52
CA TRP A 448 20.36 11.55 14.21
C TRP A 448 20.27 10.44 13.17
N LEU A 449 19.61 10.71 12.05
CA LEU A 449 19.43 9.74 10.95
C LEU A 449 20.43 9.97 9.81
N GLY A 450 20.75 11.23 9.51
CA GLY A 450 21.59 11.58 8.37
C GLY A 450 21.62 13.07 8.09
N ASN A 451 22.46 13.45 7.12
CA ASN A 451 22.49 14.78 6.53
C ASN A 451 22.29 14.66 5.02
N ILE A 452 21.53 15.59 4.47
CA ILE A 452 21.47 15.91 3.05
C ILE A 452 22.34 17.16 2.86
N THR A 453 23.23 17.15 1.87
CA THR A 453 24.18 18.25 1.64
C THR A 453 24.34 18.56 0.17
N GLY A 454 24.44 19.85 -0.14
CA GLY A 454 24.69 20.35 -1.48
C GLY A 454 23.41 20.66 -2.26
N TYR A 455 23.60 20.94 -3.55
CA TYR A 455 22.54 21.29 -4.49
C TYR A 455 21.78 20.04 -4.95
N GLU A 456 20.47 20.02 -4.75
CA GLU A 456 19.53 19.02 -5.24
C GLU A 456 18.40 19.72 -6.01
N ALA A 457 18.33 19.46 -7.31
CA ALA A 457 17.23 19.90 -8.17
C ALA A 457 17.04 18.88 -9.31
N PRO A 458 15.79 18.46 -9.62
CA PRO A 458 14.53 18.83 -8.97
C PRO A 458 14.40 18.22 -7.56
N TYR A 459 13.19 18.28 -6.98
CA TYR A 459 12.86 17.55 -5.75
C TYR A 459 13.37 16.11 -5.79
N THR A 460 14.08 15.72 -4.74
CA THR A 460 14.70 14.40 -4.59
C THR A 460 14.08 13.68 -3.40
N TYR A 461 13.70 12.42 -3.61
CA TYR A 461 13.13 11.57 -2.56
C TYR A 461 14.22 11.10 -1.58
N HIS A 462 13.91 11.15 -0.28
CA HIS A 462 14.75 10.66 0.80
C HIS A 462 13.95 9.77 1.73
N GLU A 463 14.60 8.73 2.29
CA GLU A 463 13.97 7.83 3.26
C GLU A 463 14.93 7.35 4.35
N TYR A 464 14.34 7.06 5.52
CA TYR A 464 15.04 6.55 6.68
C TYR A 464 14.15 5.53 7.41
N PRO A 465 14.61 4.27 7.61
CA PRO A 465 13.95 3.37 8.54
C PRO A 465 14.17 3.87 9.98
N VAL A 466 13.09 3.98 10.75
CA VAL A 466 13.11 4.47 12.12
C VAL A 466 12.39 3.49 13.04
N VAL A 467 12.90 3.31 14.27
CA VAL A 467 12.24 2.47 15.28
C VAL A 467 11.49 3.37 16.25
N ALA A 468 10.20 3.11 16.45
CA ALA A 468 9.36 3.90 17.33
C ALA A 468 9.77 3.72 18.80
N GLY A 469 10.10 4.83 19.47
CA GLY A 469 10.28 4.94 20.91
C GLY A 469 9.07 5.55 21.62
N LYS A 470 9.27 6.08 22.83
CA LYS A 470 8.19 6.72 23.62
C LYS A 470 7.90 8.17 23.22
N ASN A 471 8.85 8.84 22.58
CA ASN A 471 8.78 10.27 22.28
C ASN A 471 9.29 10.53 20.86
N ASN A 472 8.48 10.13 19.88
CA ASN A 472 8.84 10.18 18.46
C ASN A 472 8.44 11.54 17.89
N THR A 473 9.41 12.42 17.71
CA THR A 473 9.25 13.66 16.94
C THR A 473 10.09 13.59 15.69
N ILE A 474 9.71 14.33 14.65
CA ILE A 474 10.57 14.53 13.48
C ILE A 474 11.10 15.94 13.56
N THR A 475 12.41 16.08 13.38
CA THR A 475 13.07 17.37 13.35
C THR A 475 13.98 17.44 12.14
N PHE A 476 13.82 18.50 11.36
CA PHE A 476 14.74 18.90 10.31
C PHE A 476 15.46 20.16 10.75
N ILE A 477 16.80 20.15 10.68
CA ILE A 477 17.63 21.29 11.05
C ILE A 477 18.47 21.64 9.85
N GLY A 478 18.35 22.85 9.33
CA GLY A 478 19.03 23.15 8.08
C GLY A 478 18.75 24.53 7.53
N GLY A 479 19.17 24.69 6.28
CA GLY A 479 19.14 25.96 5.58
C GLY A 479 20.15 26.96 6.16
N ARG A 480 20.78 27.75 5.30
CA ARG A 480 21.59 28.90 5.70
C ARG A 480 21.51 29.89 4.57
N ALA A 481 20.56 30.83 4.64
CA ALA A 481 20.39 31.79 3.57
C ALA A 481 21.76 32.43 3.23
N PRO A 482 22.11 32.55 1.94
CA PRO A 482 21.25 32.38 0.78
C PRO A 482 21.07 30.94 0.25
N ALA A 483 21.57 29.91 0.95
CA ALA A 483 21.32 28.50 0.62
C ALA A 483 20.04 28.00 1.33
N TYR A 484 19.00 27.70 0.56
CA TYR A 484 17.67 27.32 1.03
C TYR A 484 17.41 25.84 0.80
N SER A 485 16.69 25.23 1.73
CA SER A 485 16.24 23.84 1.61
C SER A 485 14.73 23.79 1.77
N PHE A 486 14.05 23.28 0.76
CA PHE A 486 12.63 23.03 0.77
C PHE A 486 12.37 21.55 1.09
N LEU A 487 11.35 21.31 1.90
CA LEU A 487 10.86 20.00 2.29
C LEU A 487 9.38 19.90 1.97
N ASP A 488 8.97 18.74 1.48
CA ASP A 488 7.56 18.46 1.20
C ASP A 488 7.24 16.96 1.29
N ASP A 489 5.96 16.61 1.31
CA ASP A 489 5.44 15.25 1.34
C ASP A 489 6.05 14.37 2.43
N VAL A 490 6.20 14.92 3.64
CA VAL A 490 6.78 14.19 4.77
C VAL A 490 5.82 13.08 5.23
N GLY A 491 6.22 11.82 5.02
CA GLY A 491 5.44 10.65 5.37
C GLY A 491 6.12 9.71 6.36
N LEU A 492 5.30 9.00 7.13
CA LEU A 492 5.71 7.91 8.01
C LEU A 492 4.76 6.74 7.82
N PHE A 493 5.29 5.60 7.38
CA PHE A 493 4.50 4.39 7.13
C PHE A 493 5.08 3.20 7.88
N MET A 494 4.25 2.26 8.28
CA MET A 494 4.72 1.01 8.88
C MET A 494 5.46 0.15 7.83
N LEU A 495 6.59 -0.45 8.21
CA LEU A 495 7.34 -1.41 7.38
C LEU A 495 6.87 -2.84 7.56
#